data_AF-A0A7C5T3Y3-F1
#
_entry.id   AF-A0A7C5T3Y3-F1
#
_cell.length_a   1.000
_cell.length_b   1.000
_cell.length_c   1.000
_cell.angle_alpha   90.00
_cell.angle_beta   90.00
_cell.angle_gamma   90.00
#
_symmetry.space_group_name_H-M   'P 1'
#
loop_
_entity.id
_entity.type
_entity.pdbx_description
1 polymer ?
#
loop_
_entity_poly.entity_id
_entity_poly.type
_entity_poly.pdbx_seq_one_letter_code
_entity_poly.pdbx_strand_id
1 'polypeptide(L)'
;MARPRIAVVNSKSFGVYTDAVERLSRVGEVVRVEVPRDISDAELAAKLQGAHFVVASVTPRYSREFFELNDSVVMIVRHGIGYDNIDVAA
;
A
#
# COMPACT_ATOMS: atom_id res chain seq x y z
N MET A 1 11.80 -6.26 -18.61
CA MET A 1 11.04 -6.62 -17.40
C MET A 1 10.02 -5.52 -17.14
N ALA A 2 8.79 -5.86 -16.74
CA ALA A 2 7.80 -4.85 -16.36
C ALA A 2 8.26 -4.10 -15.10
N ARG A 3 8.03 -2.79 -15.04
CA ARG A 3 8.35 -1.99 -13.85
C ARG A 3 7.33 -2.29 -12.74
N PRO A 4 7.75 -2.53 -11.50
CA PRO A 4 6.82 -2.78 -10.41
C PRO A 4 5.98 -1.53 -10.12
N ARG A 5 4.73 -1.74 -9.72
CA ARG A 5 3.81 -0.68 -9.32
C ARG A 5 3.77 -0.58 -7.79
N ILE A 6 4.02 0.61 -7.27
CA ILE A 6 4.18 0.91 -5.85
C ILE A 6 3.07 1.88 -5.44
N ALA A 7 2.13 1.41 -4.63
CA ALA A 7 1.01 2.21 -4.14
C ALA A 7 1.33 2.82 -2.77
N VAL A 8 1.33 4.16 -2.67
CA VAL A 8 1.42 4.89 -1.39
C VAL A 8 -0.01 5.18 -0.91
N VAL A 9 -0.46 4.45 0.11
CA VAL A 9 -1.86 4.46 0.56
C VAL A 9 -2.03 5.31 1.80
N ASN A 10 -2.91 6.32 1.72
CA ASN A 10 -3.28 7.23 2.82
C ASN A 10 -2.09 7.87 3.55
N SER A 11 -0.94 7.99 2.88
CA SER A 11 0.30 8.46 3.48
C SER A 11 0.76 9.78 2.85
N LYS A 12 0.23 10.89 3.39
CA LYS A 12 0.46 12.23 2.85
C LYS A 12 1.90 12.71 3.05
N SER A 13 2.52 12.37 4.17
CA SER A 13 3.89 12.79 4.51
C SER A 13 4.99 11.92 3.87
N PHE A 14 4.64 10.80 3.24
CA PHE A 14 5.64 9.90 2.66
C PHE A 14 6.42 10.60 1.55
N GLY A 15 7.74 10.74 1.74
CA GLY A 15 8.64 11.43 0.82
C GLY A 15 8.46 12.95 0.75
N VAL A 16 7.75 13.59 1.69
CA VAL A 16 7.64 15.06 1.75
C VAL A 16 8.93 15.70 2.25
N TYR A 17 9.60 15.06 3.21
CA TYR A 17 10.81 15.57 3.86
C TYR A 17 12.07 14.80 3.45
N THR A 18 11.97 13.93 2.44
CA THR A 18 13.05 13.06 1.97
C THR A 18 12.98 12.89 0.46
N ASP A 19 14.03 12.33 -0.14
CA ASP A 19 14.08 11.95 -1.56
C ASP A 19 13.46 10.57 -1.84
N ALA A 20 12.72 9.99 -0.88
CA ALA A 20 12.24 8.61 -0.96
C ALA A 20 11.37 8.34 -2.19
N VAL A 21 10.46 9.27 -2.54
CA VAL A 21 9.60 9.14 -3.72
C VAL A 21 10.40 9.22 -5.00
N GLU A 22 11.39 10.12 -5.09
CA GLU A 22 12.27 10.22 -6.25
C GLU A 22 13.07 8.92 -6.44
N ARG A 23 13.64 8.39 -5.36
CA ARG A 23 14.40 7.13 -5.38
C ARG A 23 13.52 5.94 -5.76
N LEU A 24 12.30 5.85 -5.25
CA LEU A 24 11.34 4.80 -5.61
C LEU A 24 10.91 4.89 -7.07
N SER A 25 10.70 6.09 -7.61
CA SER A 25 10.34 6.31 -9.02
C SER A 25 11.41 5.85 -10.02
N ARG A 26 12.66 5.70 -9.58
CA ARG A 26 13.74 5.11 -10.40
C ARG A 26 13.61 3.58 -10.49
N VAL A 27 12.99 2.95 -9.49
CA VAL A 27 12.80 1.49 -9.38
C VAL A 27 11.48 1.05 -10.02
N GLY A 28 10.40 1.81 -9.82
CA GLY A 28 9.06 1.45 -10.27
C GLY A 28 8.13 2.65 -10.45
N GLU A 29 6.89 2.37 -10.82
CA GLU A 29 5.82 3.38 -10.92
C GLU A 29 5.26 3.65 -9.53
N VAL A 30 5.41 4.87 -9.03
CA VAL A 30 4.87 5.28 -7.73
C VAL A 30 3.52 5.98 -7.94
N VAL A 31 2.46 5.43 -7.35
CA VAL A 31 1.11 5.99 -7.38
C VAL A 31 0.64 6.31 -5.97
N ARG A 32 0.04 7.48 -5.75
CA ARG A 32 -0.63 7.81 -4.49
C ARG A 32 -2.10 7.39 -4.57
N VAL A 33 -2.56 6.71 -3.54
CA VAL A 33 -3.92 6.19 -3.43
C VAL A 33 -4.51 6.72 -2.13
N GLU A 34 -5.56 7.53 -2.24
CA GLU A 34 -6.35 7.95 -1.09
C GLU A 34 -7.68 7.20 -1.09
N VAL A 35 -8.01 6.60 0.06
CA VAL A 35 -9.23 5.82 0.29
C VAL A 35 -9.85 6.20 1.64
N PRO A 36 -11.18 6.04 1.79
CA PRO A 36 -11.83 6.15 3.08
C PRO A 36 -11.16 5.25 4.14
N ARG A 37 -11.19 5.68 5.39
CA ARG A 37 -10.62 4.91 6.51
C ARG A 37 -11.32 3.57 6.70
N ASP A 38 -12.61 3.56 6.43
CA ASP A 38 -13.59 2.49 6.60
C ASP A 38 -13.93 1.78 5.28
N ILE A 39 -13.09 1.94 4.25
CA ILE A 39 -13.20 1.15 3.02
C ILE A 39 -13.22 -0.35 3.34
N SER A 40 -14.06 -1.11 2.64
CA SER A 40 -14.11 -2.57 2.80
C SER A 40 -12.84 -3.22 2.24
N ASP A 41 -12.49 -4.39 2.77
CA ASP A 41 -11.33 -5.15 2.29
C ASP A 41 -11.48 -5.53 0.80
N ALA A 42 -12.70 -5.84 0.34
CA ALA A 42 -12.98 -6.12 -1.06
C ALA A 42 -12.77 -4.91 -2.00
N GLU A 43 -13.25 -3.72 -1.61
CA GLU A 43 -13.01 -2.50 -2.39
C GLU A 43 -11.53 -2.09 -2.38
N LEU A 44 -10.86 -2.28 -1.24
CA LEU A 44 -9.43 -2.03 -1.11
C LEU A 44 -8.62 -2.98 -2.00
N ALA A 45 -8.94 -4.28 -1.97
CA ALA A 45 -8.31 -5.29 -2.82
C ALA A 45 -8.45 -4.93 -4.30
N ALA A 46 -9.67 -4.58 -4.74
CA ALA A 46 -9.93 -4.16 -6.12
C ALA A 46 -9.16 -2.88 -6.52
N LYS A 47 -9.08 -1.89 -5.62
CA LYS A 47 -8.30 -0.66 -5.89
C LYS A 47 -6.80 -0.90 -5.98
N LEU A 48 -6.29 -1.86 -5.22
CA LEU A 48 -4.87 -2.22 -5.18
C LEU A 48 -4.51 -3.35 -6.14
N GLN A 49 -5.44 -3.81 -6.98
CA GLN A 49 -5.14 -4.79 -8.01
C GLN A 49 -4.05 -4.29 -8.97
N GLY A 50 -3.08 -5.16 -9.24
CA GLY A 50 -1.87 -4.88 -10.03
C GLY A 50 -0.81 -4.02 -9.31
N ALA A 51 -1.04 -3.59 -8.07
CA ALA A 51 0.03 -3.02 -7.24
C ALA A 51 0.87 -4.17 -6.67
N HIS A 52 2.19 -4.06 -6.76
CA HIS A 52 3.11 -5.08 -6.26
C HIS A 52 3.55 -4.77 -4.84
N PHE A 53 3.80 -3.48 -4.57
CA PHE A 53 4.25 -2.97 -3.28
C PHE A 53 3.26 -1.94 -2.76
N VAL A 54 2.98 -1.98 -1.45
CA VAL A 54 2.12 -1.00 -0.78
C VAL A 54 2.90 -0.31 0.32
N VAL A 55 3.03 1.01 0.25
CA VAL A 55 3.48 1.85 1.38
C VAL A 55 2.24 2.26 2.16
N ALA A 56 1.97 1.57 3.27
CA ALA A 56 0.74 1.72 4.06
C ALA A 56 0.92 2.69 5.23
N SER A 57 -0.04 3.61 5.38
CA SER A 57 -0.23 4.43 6.58
C SER A 57 -1.00 3.66 7.67
N VAL A 58 -1.47 4.37 8.70
CA VAL A 58 -2.30 3.82 9.79
C VAL A 58 -3.72 3.43 9.35
N THR A 59 -4.13 3.82 8.15
CA THR A 59 -5.38 3.45 7.50
C THR A 59 -5.11 3.13 6.03
N PRO A 60 -5.94 2.31 5.36
CA PRO A 60 -7.05 1.51 5.89
C PRO A 60 -6.57 0.25 6.65
N ARG A 61 -7.51 -0.64 7.01
CA ARG A 61 -7.18 -1.98 7.52
C ARG A 61 -6.94 -2.94 6.35
N TYR A 62 -5.99 -3.85 6.51
CA TYR A 62 -5.63 -4.93 5.60
C TYR A 62 -5.87 -6.24 6.35
N SER A 63 -7.09 -6.78 6.27
CA SER A 63 -7.44 -8.03 6.97
C SER A 63 -7.14 -9.25 6.11
N ARG A 64 -7.37 -10.46 6.65
CA ARG A 64 -7.34 -11.70 5.87
C ARG A 64 -8.15 -11.62 4.57
N GLU A 65 -9.33 -11.00 4.60
CA GLU A 65 -10.17 -10.87 3.40
C GLU A 65 -9.48 -10.09 2.29
N PHE A 66 -8.70 -9.04 2.62
CA PHE A 66 -7.92 -8.30 1.63
C PHE A 66 -6.88 -9.22 0.96
N PHE A 67 -6.18 -10.05 1.74
CA PHE A 67 -5.15 -10.95 1.22
C PHE A 67 -5.73 -12.13 0.42
N GLU A 68 -6.93 -12.59 0.76
CA GLU A 68 -7.64 -13.61 -0.03
C GLU A 68 -8.14 -13.06 -1.37
N LEU A 69 -8.47 -11.76 -1.44
CA LEU A 69 -9.01 -11.11 -2.64
C LEU A 69 -7.95 -10.42 -3.52
N ASN A 70 -6.75 -10.16 -3.00
CA ASN A 70 -5.65 -9.53 -3.74
C ASN A 70 -4.48 -10.50 -3.91
N ASP A 71 -4.25 -10.90 -5.15
CA ASP A 71 -3.18 -11.80 -5.58
C ASP A 71 -1.94 -11.06 -6.15
N SER A 72 -1.98 -9.72 -6.19
CA SER A 72 -0.96 -8.89 -6.81
C SER A 72 0.05 -8.30 -5.83
N VAL A 73 -0.39 -7.97 -4.60
CA VAL A 73 0.44 -7.33 -3.58
C VAL A 73 1.35 -8.37 -2.93
N VAL A 74 2.65 -8.21 -3.10
CA VAL A 74 3.66 -9.13 -2.55
C VAL A 74 4.35 -8.59 -1.29
N MET A 75 4.19 -7.29 -1.00
CA MET A 75 4.82 -6.66 0.15
C MET A 75 4.08 -5.40 0.60
N ILE A 76 3.86 -5.30 1.92
CA ILE A 76 3.40 -4.08 2.58
C ILE A 76 4.54 -3.49 3.40
N VAL A 77 4.90 -2.24 3.11
CA VAL A 77 5.89 -1.43 3.83
C VAL A 77 5.13 -0.46 4.72
N ARG A 78 5.30 -0.58 6.04
CA ARG A 78 4.66 0.34 6.99
C ARG A 78 5.38 1.68 7.03
N HIS A 79 4.65 2.75 6.73
CA HIS A 79 5.05 4.12 7.06
C HIS A 79 4.46 4.49 8.44
N GLY A 80 5.13 4.02 9.49
CA GLY A 80 4.72 4.17 10.88
C GLY A 80 5.38 3.08 11.75
N ILE A 81 5.19 3.16 13.07
CA ILE A 81 5.79 2.22 14.03
C ILE A 81 4.90 0.98 14.22
N GLY A 82 3.63 1.18 14.58
CA GLY A 82 2.67 0.08 14.82
C GLY A 82 2.13 -0.50 13.52
N TYR A 83 1.60 -1.73 13.56
CA TYR A 83 1.04 -2.43 12.39
C TYR A 83 -0.35 -3.00 12.68
N ASP A 84 -1.07 -2.44 13.66
CA ASP A 84 -2.37 -2.94 14.15
C ASP A 84 -3.46 -2.99 13.06
N ASN A 85 -3.28 -2.20 11.99
CA ASN A 85 -4.16 -2.19 10.83
C ASN A 85 -3.83 -3.29 9.79
N ILE A 86 -2.84 -4.15 10.03
CA ILE A 86 -2.45 -5.23 9.12
C ILE A 86 -2.56 -6.56 9.85
N ASP A 87 -3.32 -7.49 9.28
CA ASP A 87 -3.36 -8.88 9.74
C ASP A 87 -2.13 -9.64 9.25
N VAL A 88 -1.04 -9.58 10.03
CA VAL A 88 0.26 -10.17 9.67
C VAL A 88 0.28 -11.70 9.70
N ALA A 89 -0.74 -12.34 10.29
CA ALA A 89 -0.86 -13.79 10.39
C ALA A 89 -1.85 -14.39 9.38
N ALA A 90 -2.46 -13.54 8.55
CA ALA A 90 -3.41 -13.95 7.51
C ALA A 90 -2.77 -14.84 6.45
#